data_AF-A0A9E6FFR3-F1
#
_entry.id   AF-A0A9E6FFR3-F1
#
_cell.length_a   1.000
_cell.length_b   1.000
_cell.length_c   1.000
_cell.angle_alpha   90.00
_cell.angle_beta   90.00
_cell.angle_gamma   90.00
#
_symmetry.space_group_name_H-M   'P 1'
#
loop_
_entity.id
_entity.type
_entity.pdbx_description
1 polymer ?
#
loop_
_entity_poly.entity_id
_entity_poly.type
_entity_poly.pdbx_seq_one_letter_code
_entity_poly.pdbx_strand_id
1 'polypeptide(L)'
;MLFIKSIFGLFTLLAMGAILLFYRVTLQHIDGNYYKGLFDTVYYQSDFEGAKFYTKLKNVKGKDFRVVNNNCPAYCLATNSNQVIYKAYIIEGSDTDSFEFIDYWYAKDKKSVYYLDDARTKEIQGADPKTFHSVGRAIYQDKNNYYKFGEITEYK
;
A
#
# COMPACT_ATOMS: atom_id res chain seq x y z
N MET A 1 -37.26 45.84 -33.53
CA MET A 1 -37.14 45.59 -32.08
C MET A 1 -36.57 44.18 -31.92
N LEU A 2 -35.27 44.08 -31.69
CA LEU A 2 -34.47 42.85 -31.83
C LEU A 2 -34.73 41.85 -30.69
N PHE A 3 -34.89 40.59 -31.08
CA PHE A 3 -34.87 39.39 -30.23
C PHE A 3 -33.50 39.25 -29.55
N ILE A 4 -33.40 39.62 -28.26
CA ILE A 4 -32.26 39.25 -27.39
C ILE A 4 -32.82 38.78 -26.04
N LYS A 5 -33.40 37.58 -26.04
CA LYS A 5 -33.64 36.80 -24.82
C LYS A 5 -33.49 35.33 -25.18
N SER A 6 -32.26 34.82 -25.25
CA SER A 6 -31.90 33.41 -25.05
C SER A 6 -30.49 33.11 -25.58
N ILE A 7 -29.45 33.63 -24.91
CA ILE A 7 -28.06 33.14 -25.11
C ILE A 7 -27.37 32.92 -23.75
N PHE A 8 -27.75 33.66 -22.70
CA PHE A 8 -27.17 33.50 -21.36
C PHE A 8 -27.58 32.21 -20.63
N GLY A 9 -28.66 31.53 -21.03
CA GLY A 9 -29.11 30.28 -20.39
C GLY A 9 -28.33 29.03 -20.81
N LEU A 10 -27.65 29.05 -21.96
CA LEU A 10 -26.96 27.87 -22.50
C LEU A 10 -25.48 27.80 -22.08
N PHE A 11 -24.83 28.96 -21.86
CA PHE A 11 -23.44 29.02 -21.41
C PHE A 11 -23.26 28.61 -19.93
N THR A 12 -24.26 28.84 -19.09
CA THR A 12 -24.21 28.42 -17.67
C THR A 12 -24.40 26.92 -17.51
N LEU A 13 -25.24 26.27 -18.33
CA LEU A 13 -25.45 24.82 -18.27
C LEU A 13 -24.24 24.02 -18.79
N LEU A 14 -23.60 24.48 -19.87
CA LEU A 14 -22.35 23.87 -20.37
C LEU A 14 -21.20 24.04 -19.38
N ALA A 15 -21.10 25.19 -18.71
CA ALA A 15 -20.13 25.40 -17.64
C ALA A 15 -20.40 24.51 -16.43
N MET A 16 -21.65 24.41 -15.96
CA MET A 16 -22.02 23.53 -14.84
C MET A 16 -21.83 22.04 -15.15
N GLY A 17 -22.13 21.61 -16.38
CA GLY A 17 -21.92 20.22 -16.82
C GLY A 17 -20.45 19.84 -16.94
N ALA A 18 -19.60 20.75 -17.43
CA ALA A 18 -18.15 20.57 -17.44
C ALA A 18 -17.57 20.58 -16.01
N ILE A 19 -18.02 21.50 -15.15
CA ILE A 19 -17.60 21.59 -13.74
C ILE A 19 -17.93 20.28 -12.98
N LEU A 20 -19.12 19.69 -13.19
CA LEU A 20 -19.49 18.42 -12.55
C LEU A 20 -18.63 17.23 -13.01
N LEU A 21 -18.14 17.24 -14.25
CA LEU A 21 -17.18 16.24 -14.74
C LEU A 21 -15.80 16.38 -14.11
N PHE A 22 -15.37 17.61 -13.76
CA PHE A 22 -14.13 17.84 -13.00
C PHE A 22 -14.18 17.35 -11.55
N TYR A 23 -15.37 17.23 -10.95
CA TYR A 23 -15.54 16.76 -9.57
C TYR A 23 -15.59 15.24 -9.41
N ARG A 24 -15.61 14.47 -10.50
CA ARG A 24 -15.45 13.01 -10.38
C ARG A 24 -13.97 12.69 -10.15
N VAL A 25 -13.60 12.45 -8.90
CA VAL A 25 -12.34 11.77 -8.57
C VAL A 25 -12.44 10.35 -9.14
N THR A 26 -11.96 10.15 -10.37
CA THR A 26 -11.88 8.83 -10.98
C THR A 26 -10.61 8.15 -10.52
N LEU A 27 -10.76 7.05 -9.78
CA LEU A 27 -9.68 6.12 -9.47
C LEU A 27 -9.63 5.05 -10.56
N GLN A 28 -8.48 4.89 -11.18
CA GLN A 28 -8.20 3.83 -12.16
C GLN A 28 -7.55 2.66 -11.43
N HIS A 29 -8.05 1.45 -11.61
CA HIS A 29 -7.42 0.26 -11.03
C HIS A 29 -6.02 0.06 -11.63
N ILE A 30 -5.03 -0.25 -10.79
CA ILE A 30 -3.67 -0.61 -11.22
C ILE A 30 -3.55 -2.13 -11.23
N ASP A 31 -3.46 -2.71 -10.03
CA ASP A 31 -3.41 -4.15 -9.77
C ASP A 31 -3.63 -4.36 -8.26
N GLY A 32 -4.06 -5.56 -7.85
CA GLY A 32 -4.41 -5.88 -6.48
C GLY A 32 -5.40 -4.86 -5.90
N ASN A 33 -5.08 -4.36 -4.70
CA ASN A 33 -5.85 -3.31 -4.03
C ASN A 33 -5.37 -1.89 -4.37
N TYR A 34 -4.57 -1.69 -5.42
CA TYR A 34 -3.99 -0.39 -5.74
C TYR A 34 -4.70 0.30 -6.90
N TYR A 35 -4.85 1.63 -6.75
CA TYR A 35 -5.52 2.50 -7.71
C TYR A 35 -4.71 3.76 -7.97
N LYS A 36 -4.84 4.29 -9.17
CA LYS A 36 -4.24 5.53 -9.64
C LYS A 36 -5.30 6.62 -9.73
N GLY A 37 -5.08 7.74 -9.04
CA GLY A 37 -5.89 8.96 -9.17
C GLY A 37 -5.21 10.03 -10.02
N LEU A 38 -5.74 11.25 -9.93
CA LEU A 38 -5.17 12.42 -10.60
C LEU A 38 -3.71 12.69 -10.16
N PHE A 39 -2.92 13.28 -11.06
CA PHE A 39 -1.51 13.65 -10.85
C PHE A 39 -0.60 12.48 -10.43
N ASP A 40 -0.86 11.30 -11.00
CA ASP A 40 -0.17 10.03 -10.71
C ASP A 40 -0.15 9.66 -9.22
N THR A 41 -1.18 10.06 -8.48
CA THR A 41 -1.32 9.70 -7.06
C THR A 41 -1.74 8.25 -6.94
N VAL A 42 -1.07 7.48 -6.08
CA VAL A 42 -1.43 6.09 -5.79
C VAL A 42 -2.28 6.00 -4.52
N TYR A 43 -3.29 5.14 -4.57
CA TYR A 43 -4.20 4.84 -3.48
C TYR A 43 -4.22 3.33 -3.22
N TYR A 44 -4.36 2.94 -1.95
CA TYR A 44 -4.65 1.58 -1.53
C TYR A 44 -6.10 1.47 -1.09
N GLN A 45 -6.83 0.51 -1.62
CA GLN A 45 -8.20 0.18 -1.22
C GLN A 45 -8.15 -0.80 -0.04
N SER A 46 -8.83 -0.46 1.05
CA SER A 46 -9.22 -1.41 2.10
C SER A 46 -10.74 -1.56 2.14
N ASP A 47 -11.18 -2.69 2.68
CA ASP A 47 -12.59 -2.97 2.94
C ASP A 47 -12.79 -3.14 4.44
N PHE A 48 -13.79 -2.46 5.00
CA PHE A 48 -14.21 -2.62 6.39
C PHE A 48 -15.74 -2.63 6.42
N GLU A 49 -16.34 -3.71 6.92
CA GLU A 49 -17.80 -3.89 7.01
C GLU A 49 -18.54 -3.65 5.68
N GLY A 50 -17.92 -4.02 4.55
CA GLY A 50 -18.49 -3.85 3.21
C GLY A 50 -18.35 -2.45 2.61
N ALA A 51 -17.76 -1.50 3.35
CA ALA A 51 -17.40 -0.18 2.85
C ALA A 51 -15.95 -0.16 2.34
N LYS A 52 -15.77 0.44 1.15
CA LYS A 52 -14.46 0.66 0.52
C LYS A 52 -13.84 1.97 0.98
N PHE A 53 -12.60 1.92 1.42
CA PHE A 53 -11.79 3.06 1.81
C PHE A 53 -10.56 3.15 0.92
N TYR A 54 -10.21 4.35 0.47
CA TYR A 54 -9.05 4.57 -0.39
C TYR A 54 -8.03 5.46 0.33
N THR A 55 -6.96 4.84 0.81
CA THR A 55 -5.88 5.53 1.51
C THR A 55 -4.87 6.03 0.50
N LYS A 56 -4.65 7.34 0.46
CA LYS A 56 -3.62 7.96 -0.39
C LYS A 56 -2.23 7.60 0.13
N LEU A 57 -1.39 7.02 -0.72
CA LEU A 57 0.02 6.80 -0.42
C LEU A 57 0.75 8.14 -0.53
N LYS A 58 1.33 8.60 0.58
CA LYS A 58 2.11 9.84 0.60
C LYS A 58 3.45 9.60 -0.10
N ASN A 59 3.87 10.57 -0.91
CA ASN A 59 5.16 10.58 -1.60
C ASN A 59 5.41 9.42 -2.58
N VAL A 60 4.38 8.64 -2.91
CA VAL A 60 4.43 7.60 -3.94
C VAL A 60 3.77 8.13 -5.22
N LYS A 61 4.50 8.04 -6.33
CA LYS A 61 4.01 8.36 -7.67
C LYS A 61 3.85 7.10 -8.50
N GLY A 62 2.79 7.06 -9.31
CA GLY A 62 2.43 5.87 -10.09
C GLY A 62 3.36 5.50 -11.24
N LYS A 63 4.32 6.37 -11.63
CA LYS A 63 5.18 6.16 -12.80
C LYS A 63 5.99 4.85 -12.72
N ASP A 64 6.58 4.60 -11.55
CA ASP A 64 7.39 3.40 -11.29
C ASP A 64 6.71 2.46 -10.30
N PHE A 65 5.42 2.67 -10.04
CA PHE A 65 4.67 1.86 -9.10
C PHE A 65 4.38 0.49 -9.72
N ARG A 66 4.77 -0.57 -9.03
CA ARG A 66 4.58 -1.95 -9.47
C ARG A 66 4.05 -2.77 -8.32
N VAL A 67 3.01 -3.55 -8.59
CA VAL A 67 2.55 -4.58 -7.67
C VAL A 67 3.41 -5.82 -7.89
N VAL A 68 4.05 -6.32 -6.83
CA VAL A 68 4.91 -7.50 -6.84
C VAL A 68 4.07 -8.68 -6.38
N ASN A 69 3.79 -9.58 -7.31
CA ASN A 69 2.82 -10.65 -7.13
C ASN A 69 3.47 -12.00 -6.80
N ASN A 70 4.41 -12.01 -5.85
CA ASN A 70 5.08 -13.24 -5.41
C ASN A 70 4.37 -13.78 -4.16
N ASN A 71 3.50 -14.79 -4.33
CA ASN A 71 2.88 -15.58 -3.24
C ASN A 71 2.23 -14.77 -2.11
N CYS A 72 1.59 -13.67 -2.49
CA CYS A 72 0.99 -12.74 -1.56
C CYS A 72 -0.25 -13.34 -0.84
N PRO A 73 -0.26 -13.45 0.49
CA PRO A 73 -1.47 -13.76 1.21
C PRO A 73 -2.32 -12.49 1.35
N ALA A 74 -3.35 -12.35 0.51
CA ALA A 74 -4.42 -11.33 0.52
C ALA A 74 -4.03 -9.83 0.39
N TYR A 75 -2.76 -9.44 0.53
CA TYR A 75 -2.32 -8.03 0.55
C TYR A 75 -1.06 -7.79 -0.28
N CYS A 76 -1.24 -7.44 -1.55
CA CYS A 76 -0.15 -7.37 -2.51
C CYS A 76 1.00 -6.46 -2.00
N LEU A 77 2.24 -6.91 -2.16
CA LEU A 77 3.40 -6.04 -2.03
C LEU A 77 3.39 -5.09 -3.22
N ALA A 78 3.71 -3.84 -3.00
CA ALA A 78 4.05 -2.95 -4.08
C ALA A 78 5.43 -2.35 -3.87
N THR A 79 6.04 -1.91 -4.95
CA THR A 79 7.27 -1.14 -4.92
C THR A 79 7.09 0.11 -5.75
N ASN A 80 7.84 1.14 -5.38
CA ASN A 80 8.40 2.04 -6.37
C ASN A 80 9.91 1.80 -6.45
N SER A 81 10.60 2.44 -7.39
CA SER A 81 12.04 2.24 -7.65
C SER A 81 12.96 2.15 -6.43
N ASN A 82 12.59 2.69 -5.25
CA ASN A 82 13.43 2.68 -4.05
C ASN A 82 12.69 2.31 -2.74
N GLN A 83 11.39 1.99 -2.79
CA GLN A 83 10.58 1.80 -1.59
C GLN A 83 9.74 0.56 -1.72
N VAL A 84 9.70 -0.23 -0.64
CA VAL A 84 8.73 -1.29 -0.45
C VAL A 84 7.50 -0.73 0.24
N ILE A 85 6.34 -1.12 -0.25
CA ILE A 85 5.04 -0.64 0.19
C ILE A 85 4.19 -1.85 0.55
N TYR A 86 3.78 -1.93 1.82
CA TYR A 86 2.82 -2.90 2.32
C TYR A 86 1.49 -2.20 2.58
N LYS A 87 0.44 -2.58 1.83
CA LYS A 87 -0.85 -1.87 1.85
C LYS A 87 -0.66 -0.37 1.56
N ALA A 88 -0.94 0.50 2.52
CA ALA A 88 -0.73 1.94 2.43
C ALA A 88 0.54 2.43 3.15
N TYR A 89 1.35 1.53 3.71
CA TYR A 89 2.50 1.83 4.54
C TYR A 89 3.81 1.61 3.77
N ILE A 90 4.67 2.63 3.76
CA ILE A 90 6.05 2.50 3.27
C ILE A 90 6.87 1.83 4.36
N ILE A 91 7.65 0.82 3.99
CA ILE A 91 8.64 0.20 4.87
C ILE A 91 9.94 0.99 4.70
N GLU A 92 10.13 2.01 5.53
CA GLU A 92 11.30 2.88 5.43
C GLU A 92 12.60 2.11 5.62
N GLY A 93 13.61 2.42 4.80
CA GLY A 93 14.92 1.77 4.86
C GLY A 93 15.00 0.37 4.26
N SER A 94 13.90 -0.19 3.75
CA SER A 94 13.86 -1.50 3.11
C SER A 94 14.70 -1.55 1.84
N ASP A 95 15.42 -2.65 1.65
CA ASP A 95 16.09 -2.97 0.40
C ASP A 95 15.11 -3.61 -0.60
N THR A 96 14.65 -2.83 -1.58
CA THR A 96 13.59 -3.24 -2.51
C THR A 96 13.98 -4.50 -3.33
N ASP A 97 15.27 -4.67 -3.65
CA ASP A 97 15.74 -5.76 -4.50
C ASP A 97 15.80 -7.10 -3.76
N SER A 98 15.98 -7.10 -2.44
CA SER A 98 16.10 -8.32 -1.62
C SER A 98 14.90 -8.56 -0.70
N PHE A 99 13.87 -7.73 -0.78
CA PHE A 99 12.69 -7.84 0.06
C PHE A 99 11.85 -9.08 -0.30
N GLU A 100 11.55 -9.90 0.70
CA GLU A 100 10.76 -11.11 0.56
C GLU A 100 9.82 -11.30 1.75
N PHE A 101 8.63 -11.86 1.49
CA PHE A 101 7.76 -12.32 2.57
C PHE A 101 8.27 -13.65 3.12
N ILE A 102 8.19 -13.77 4.44
CA ILE A 102 8.31 -15.06 5.13
C ILE A 102 6.92 -15.69 5.14
N ASP A 103 5.91 -14.91 5.56
CA ASP A 103 4.50 -15.25 5.47
C ASP A 103 3.64 -13.98 5.63
N TYR A 104 2.39 -14.15 6.08
CA TYR A 104 1.46 -13.05 6.30
C TYR A 104 1.92 -12.02 7.33
N TRP A 105 2.65 -12.46 8.36
CA TRP A 105 2.98 -11.64 9.53
C TRP A 105 4.41 -11.12 9.50
N TYR A 106 5.28 -11.72 8.70
CA TYR A 106 6.70 -11.37 8.66
C TYR A 106 7.23 -11.28 7.25
N ALA A 107 8.13 -10.32 7.05
CA ALA A 107 8.94 -10.17 5.86
C ALA A 107 10.38 -9.87 6.26
N LYS A 108 11.30 -9.96 5.30
CA LYS A 108 12.69 -9.60 5.50
C LYS A 108 13.30 -9.05 4.22
N ASP A 109 14.41 -8.36 4.39
CA ASP A 109 15.36 -8.12 3.32
C ASP A 109 16.74 -8.64 3.73
N LYS A 110 17.79 -8.34 2.96
CA LYS A 110 19.14 -8.82 3.28
C LYS A 110 19.73 -8.29 4.60
N LYS A 111 19.13 -7.26 5.22
CA LYS A 111 19.63 -6.54 6.41
C LYS A 111 18.70 -6.66 7.62
N SER A 112 17.40 -6.67 7.40
CA SER A 112 16.40 -6.46 8.45
C SER A 112 15.23 -7.43 8.35
N VAL A 113 14.59 -7.67 9.48
CA VAL A 113 13.33 -8.42 9.58
C VAL A 113 12.22 -7.45 9.97
N TYR A 114 11.05 -7.63 9.37
CA TYR A 114 9.89 -6.77 9.55
C TYR A 114 8.70 -7.58 10.05
N TYR A 115 8.04 -7.06 11.07
CA TYR A 115 6.70 -7.50 11.46
C TYR A 115 5.65 -6.69 10.69
N LEU A 116 4.68 -7.40 10.12
CA LEU A 116 3.60 -6.88 9.30
C LEU A 116 2.28 -7.02 10.08
N ASP A 117 1.75 -5.89 10.53
CA ASP A 117 0.41 -5.80 11.13
C ASP A 117 -0.52 -5.02 10.19
N ASP A 118 -1.82 -5.18 10.36
CA ASP A 118 -2.84 -4.52 9.55
C ASP A 118 -2.74 -2.99 9.62
N ALA A 119 -2.29 -2.47 10.75
CA ALA A 119 -2.17 -1.04 10.99
C ALA A 119 -0.77 -0.47 10.75
N ARG A 120 0.29 -1.28 10.81
CA ARG A 120 1.69 -0.80 10.77
C ARG A 120 2.66 -1.91 10.35
N THR A 121 3.77 -1.50 9.75
CA THR A 121 4.98 -2.33 9.60
C THR A 121 6.03 -1.87 10.60
N LYS A 122 6.74 -2.80 11.23
CA LYS A 122 7.80 -2.49 12.22
C LYS A 122 9.04 -3.31 11.92
N GLU A 123 10.20 -2.65 11.82
CA GLU A 123 11.49 -3.33 11.83
C GLU A 123 11.77 -3.94 13.22
N ILE A 124 12.18 -5.20 13.25
CA ILE A 124 12.56 -5.93 14.45
C ILE A 124 14.05 -5.75 14.69
N GLN A 125 14.40 -4.78 15.54
CA GLN A 125 15.78 -4.44 15.83
C GLN A 125 16.57 -5.63 16.37
N GLY A 126 17.73 -5.91 15.77
CA GLY A 126 18.64 -6.98 16.20
C GLY A 126 18.28 -8.38 15.73
N ALA A 127 17.18 -8.57 15.00
CA ALA A 127 16.87 -9.85 14.37
C ALA A 127 17.85 -10.18 13.23
N ASP A 128 18.25 -11.45 13.12
CA ASP A 128 19.12 -11.94 12.04
C ASP A 128 18.29 -12.47 10.85
N PRO A 129 18.16 -11.70 9.75
CA PRO A 129 17.32 -12.08 8.61
C PRO A 129 17.79 -13.37 7.91
N LYS A 130 19.08 -13.71 8.00
CA LYS A 130 19.62 -14.91 7.34
C LYS A 130 19.11 -16.19 7.98
N THR A 131 18.85 -16.15 9.29
CA THR A 131 18.41 -17.32 10.07
C THR A 131 16.96 -17.24 10.52
N PHE A 132 16.28 -16.12 10.22
CA PHE A 132 14.89 -15.93 10.62
C PHE A 132 13.94 -16.83 9.83
N HIS A 133 13.18 -17.65 10.55
CA HIS A 133 12.20 -18.60 9.99
C HIS A 133 11.05 -18.87 10.97
N SER A 134 9.91 -19.36 10.44
CA SER A 134 8.78 -19.80 11.24
C SER A 134 9.06 -21.16 11.89
N VAL A 135 8.74 -21.30 13.17
CA VAL A 135 8.82 -22.58 13.91
C VAL A 135 7.42 -23.09 14.32
N GLY A 136 6.36 -22.47 13.79
CA GLY A 136 4.96 -22.88 13.99
C GLY A 136 4.23 -22.10 15.09
N ARG A 137 2.89 -22.22 15.12
CA ARG A 137 2.00 -21.54 16.10
C ARG A 137 2.24 -20.02 16.23
N ALA A 138 2.53 -19.36 15.10
CA ALA A 138 2.89 -17.94 15.03
C ALA A 138 4.14 -17.56 15.84
N ILE A 139 5.04 -18.52 16.08
CA ILE A 139 6.37 -18.32 16.65
C ILE A 139 7.39 -18.38 15.53
N TYR A 140 8.36 -17.48 15.62
CA TYR A 140 9.50 -17.39 14.71
C TYR A 140 10.77 -17.43 15.52
N GLN A 141 11.85 -17.80 14.87
CA GLN A 141 13.14 -17.91 15.50
C GLN A 141 14.21 -17.44 14.53
N ASP A 142 15.22 -16.77 15.09
CA ASP A 142 16.53 -16.62 14.47
C ASP A 142 17.59 -17.33 15.34
N LYS A 143 18.87 -17.23 14.97
CA LYS A 143 19.96 -17.88 15.74
C LYS A 143 20.11 -17.40 17.19
N ASN A 144 19.51 -16.26 17.55
CA ASN A 144 19.68 -15.60 18.84
C ASN A 144 18.42 -15.70 19.73
N ASN A 145 17.22 -15.56 19.15
CA ASN A 145 15.97 -15.35 19.89
C ASN A 145 14.76 -16.04 19.22
N TYR A 146 13.69 -16.19 20.01
CA TYR A 146 12.35 -16.46 19.52
C TYR A 146 11.51 -15.17 19.48
N TYR A 147 10.56 -15.12 18.56
CA TYR A 147 9.73 -13.95 18.30
C TYR A 147 8.25 -14.31 18.20
N LYS A 148 7.40 -13.41 18.71
CA LYS A 148 5.94 -13.47 18.55
C LYS A 148 5.39 -12.04 18.47
N PHE A 149 4.53 -11.78 17.48
CA PHE A 149 3.93 -10.46 17.24
C PHE A 149 4.97 -9.32 17.13
N GLY A 150 6.12 -9.60 16.51
CA GLY A 150 7.21 -8.65 16.33
C GLY A 150 8.09 -8.39 17.56
N GLU A 151 7.90 -9.10 18.68
CA GLU A 151 8.66 -8.94 19.91
C GLU A 151 9.44 -10.21 20.29
N ILE A 152 10.57 -10.05 20.97
CA ILE A 152 11.35 -11.17 21.53
C ILE A 152 10.52 -11.87 22.62
N THR A 153 10.55 -13.19 22.66
CA THR A 153 9.82 -14.01 23.63
C THR A 153 10.66 -15.16 24.17
N GLU A 154 10.40 -15.54 25.42
CA GLU A 154 10.94 -16.76 26.02
C GLU A 154 10.06 -17.96 25.64
N TYR A 155 10.19 -18.42 24.40
CA TYR A 155 9.58 -19.69 23.98
C TYR A 155 10.54 -20.83 24.35
N LYS A 156 10.07 -21.81 25.13
CA LYS A 156 10.79 -23.04 25.49
C LYS A 156 10.13 -24.25 24.85
#